data_AF-A0A2S6AZW3-F1
#
_entry.id   AF-A0A2S6AZW3-F1
#
_cell.length_a   1.000
_cell.length_b   1.000
_cell.length_c   1.000
_cell.angle_alpha   90.00
_cell.angle_beta   90.00
_cell.angle_gamma   90.00
#
_symmetry.space_group_name_H-M   'P 1'
#
loop_
_entity.id
_entity.type
_entity.pdbx_description
1 polymer ?
#
loop_
_entity_poly.entity_id
_entity_poly.type
_entity_poly.pdbx_seq_one_letter_code
_entity_poly.pdbx_strand_id
1 'polypeptide(L)'
;DRPAGRGMKLQASPVKQCAVANNWPVAQPRSLRLDGKYPDEASAARDTLLAARPDVMVVAAYGLILPQWVRDLPAHGCLNIHASLLPR
;
A
#
# COMPACT_ATOMS: atom_id res chain seq x y z
N ASP A 1 3.16 2.43 9.76
CA ASP A 1 2.68 2.66 11.14
C ASP A 1 2.88 4.12 11.50
N ARG A 2 2.03 4.66 12.37
CA ARG A 2 2.15 6.04 12.85
C ARG A 2 2.10 6.04 14.38
N PRO A 3 2.78 6.98 15.06
CA PRO A 3 2.61 7.17 16.49
C PRO A 3 1.13 7.44 16.82
N ALA A 4 0.60 6.81 17.87
CA ALA A 4 -0.78 7.00 18.28
C ALA A 4 -0.92 6.95 19.82
N GLY A 5 -1.98 7.59 20.34
CA GLY A 5 -2.32 7.61 21.77
C GLY A 5 -1.39 8.48 22.65
N ARG A 6 -1.63 8.48 23.96
CA ARG A 6 -0.74 9.15 24.94
C ARG A 6 0.59 8.39 25.01
N GLY A 7 1.69 9.09 24.79
CA GLY A 7 3.04 8.52 24.80
C GLY A 7 3.57 8.09 23.43
N MET A 8 2.83 8.32 22.33
CA MET A 8 3.32 8.22 20.94
C MET A 8 3.98 6.87 20.60
N LYS A 9 3.52 5.78 21.21
CA LYS A 9 4.02 4.44 20.89
C LYS A 9 3.65 4.09 19.46
N LEU A 10 4.56 3.43 18.75
CA LEU A 10 4.32 2.96 17.40
C LEU A 10 3.20 1.91 17.45
N GLN A 11 2.04 2.22 16.91
CA GLN A 11 0.93 1.27 16.82
C GLN A 11 0.82 0.76 15.40
N ALA A 12 0.82 -0.57 15.26
CA ALA A 12 0.53 -1.23 14.00
C ALA A 12 -0.87 -0.85 13.52
N SER A 13 -1.04 -0.56 12.24
CA SER A 13 -2.38 -0.29 11.69
C SER A 13 -3.31 -1.50 11.84
N PRO A 14 -4.65 -1.30 11.87
CA PRO A 14 -5.59 -2.42 11.88
C PRO A 14 -5.38 -3.42 10.74
N VAL A 15 -5.02 -2.92 9.54
CA VAL A 15 -4.68 -3.75 8.38
C VAL A 15 -3.44 -4.60 8.65
N LYS A 16 -2.38 -4.02 9.24
CA LYS A 16 -1.17 -4.77 9.60
C LYS A 16 -1.44 -5.82 10.66
N GLN A 17 -2.22 -5.50 11.69
CA GLN A 17 -2.58 -6.46 12.74
C GLN A 17 -3.32 -7.66 12.14
N CYS A 18 -4.30 -7.42 11.26
CA CYS A 18 -5.01 -8.48 10.54
C CYS A 18 -4.08 -9.33 9.66
N ALA A 19 -3.22 -8.70 8.86
CA ALA A 19 -2.30 -9.41 7.97
C ALA A 19 -1.33 -10.31 8.76
N VAL A 20 -0.74 -9.81 9.85
CA VAL A 20 0.17 -10.58 10.71
C VAL A 20 -0.57 -11.76 11.37
N ALA A 21 -1.79 -11.55 11.87
CA ALA A 21 -2.59 -12.63 12.47
C ALA A 21 -2.91 -13.77 11.47
N ASN A 22 -2.96 -13.46 10.17
CA ASN A 22 -3.21 -14.42 9.10
C ASN A 22 -1.94 -14.89 8.37
N ASN A 23 -0.75 -14.50 8.85
CA ASN A 23 0.54 -14.79 8.20
C ASN A 23 0.62 -14.30 6.73
N TRP A 24 -0.03 -13.19 6.42
CA TRP A 24 0.06 -12.58 5.09
C TRP A 24 1.30 -11.70 4.97
N PRO A 25 1.96 -11.66 3.79
CA PRO A 25 3.08 -10.75 3.54
C PRO A 25 2.68 -9.29 3.77
N VAL A 26 3.54 -8.54 4.46
CA VAL A 26 3.31 -7.11 4.75
C VAL A 26 4.46 -6.29 4.18
N ALA A 27 4.15 -5.40 3.24
CA ALA A 27 5.06 -4.37 2.75
C ALA A 27 4.63 -2.99 3.29
N GLN A 28 5.59 -2.21 3.80
CA GLN A 28 5.32 -0.86 4.36
C GLN A 28 6.28 0.20 3.82
N PRO A 29 6.38 0.37 2.48
CA PRO A 29 7.29 1.36 1.91
C PRO A 29 6.85 2.78 2.30
N ARG A 30 7.82 3.69 2.47
CA ARG A 30 7.53 5.12 2.66
C ARG A 30 7.08 5.82 1.38
N SER A 31 7.36 5.24 0.21
CA SER A 31 7.03 5.77 -1.12
C SER A 31 6.88 4.64 -2.13
N LEU A 32 6.05 4.85 -3.16
CA LEU A 32 6.01 4.01 -4.36
C LEU A 32 6.64 4.72 -5.58
N ARG A 33 7.06 5.98 -5.43
CA ARG A 33 7.73 6.74 -6.50
C ARG A 33 9.19 6.30 -6.60
N LEU A 34 9.56 5.70 -7.72
CA LEU A 34 10.92 5.24 -8.02
C LEU A 34 11.90 6.41 -8.23
N ASP A 35 11.39 7.57 -8.61
CA ASP A 35 12.10 8.84 -8.81
C ASP A 35 11.96 9.78 -7.59
N GLY A 36 11.49 9.27 -6.45
CA GLY A 36 11.15 10.06 -5.26
C GLY A 36 12.23 10.11 -4.18
N LYS A 37 11.84 10.63 -3.00
CA LYS A 37 12.70 10.75 -1.80
C LYS A 37 13.17 9.41 -1.23
N TYR A 38 12.46 8.33 -1.50
CA TYR A 38 12.75 6.98 -0.98
C TYR A 38 12.77 5.94 -2.12
N PRO A 39 13.72 6.03 -3.07
CA PRO A 39 13.71 5.21 -4.27
C PRO A 39 14.03 3.73 -3.99
N ASP A 40 14.93 3.44 -3.06
CA ASP A 40 15.31 2.06 -2.71
C ASP A 40 14.14 1.27 -2.11
N GLU A 41 13.37 1.90 -1.22
CA GLU A 41 12.15 1.29 -0.67
C GLU A 41 11.05 1.13 -1.73
N ALA A 42 10.94 2.08 -2.66
CA ALA A 42 10.02 1.96 -3.77
C ALA A 42 10.41 0.80 -4.69
N SER A 43 11.72 0.58 -4.91
CA SER A 43 12.24 -0.55 -5.68
C SER A 43 11.95 -1.88 -4.98
N ALA A 44 12.21 -1.99 -3.68
CA ALA A 44 11.90 -3.20 -2.91
C ALA A 44 10.39 -3.53 -2.92
N ALA A 45 9.53 -2.50 -2.84
CA ALA A 45 8.09 -2.66 -2.99
C ALA A 45 7.70 -3.13 -4.39
N ARG A 46 8.33 -2.59 -5.44
CA ARG A 46 8.13 -3.03 -6.82
C ARG A 46 8.48 -4.51 -7.00
N ASP A 47 9.62 -4.96 -6.47
CA ASP A 47 10.04 -6.36 -6.56
C ASP A 47 9.05 -7.29 -5.87
N THR A 48 8.55 -6.90 -4.70
CA THR A 48 7.51 -7.63 -3.97
C THR A 48 6.21 -7.75 -4.79
N LEU A 49 5.78 -6.65 -5.41
CA LEU A 49 4.57 -6.64 -6.23
C LEU A 49 4.72 -7.45 -7.52
N LEU A 50 5.89 -7.39 -8.17
CA LEU A 50 6.18 -8.20 -9.36
C LEU A 50 6.18 -9.70 -9.03
N ALA A 51 6.76 -10.09 -7.89
CA ALA A 51 6.77 -11.47 -7.42
C ALA A 51 5.34 -11.99 -7.11
N ALA A 52 4.46 -11.11 -6.62
CA ALA A 52 3.08 -11.45 -6.32
C ALA A 52 2.22 -11.71 -7.58
N ARG A 53 2.60 -11.16 -8.75
CA ARG A 53 1.86 -11.27 -10.02
C ARG A 53 0.35 -11.03 -9.86
N PRO A 54 -0.07 -9.86 -9.35
CA PRO A 54 -1.47 -9.63 -9.03
C PRO A 54 -2.34 -9.53 -10.29
N ASP A 55 -3.48 -10.20 -10.30
CA ASP A 55 -4.51 -9.96 -11.33
C ASP A 55 -5.23 -8.62 -11.09
N VAL A 56 -5.43 -8.24 -9.83
CA VAL A 56 -6.10 -7.00 -9.40
C VAL A 56 -5.44 -6.44 -8.13
N MET A 57 -5.46 -5.12 -7.97
CA MET A 57 -5.06 -4.45 -6.73
C MET A 57 -6.24 -3.72 -6.09
N VAL A 58 -6.59 -4.10 -4.87
CA VAL A 58 -7.67 -3.43 -4.10
C VAL A 58 -7.04 -2.39 -3.17
N VAL A 59 -7.56 -1.17 -3.25
CA VAL A 59 -7.06 0.00 -2.54
C VAL A 59 -8.17 0.57 -1.68
N ALA A 60 -7.93 0.74 -0.39
CA ALA A 60 -8.89 1.32 0.54
C ALA A 60 -8.16 2.17 1.58
N ALA A 61 -8.52 3.46 1.67
CA ALA A 61 -7.93 4.42 2.61
C ALA A 61 -6.38 4.39 2.64
N TYR A 62 -5.75 4.18 1.48
CA TYR A 62 -4.29 4.09 1.38
C TYR A 62 -3.67 5.47 1.23
N GLY A 63 -2.65 5.76 2.04
CA GLY A 63 -2.09 7.11 2.17
C GLY A 63 -1.02 7.49 1.15
N LEU A 64 -0.56 6.57 0.31
CA LEU A 64 0.42 6.86 -0.73
C LEU A 64 -0.27 7.08 -2.07
N ILE A 65 0.29 8.00 -2.86
CA ILE A 65 -0.09 8.14 -4.27
C ILE A 65 0.40 6.91 -5.03
N LEU A 66 -0.48 6.29 -5.81
CA LEU A 66 -0.11 5.23 -6.74
C LEU A 66 0.44 5.85 -8.03
N PRO A 67 1.74 5.75 -8.32
CA PRO A 67 2.29 6.17 -9.61
C PRO A 67 1.81 5.23 -10.72
N GLN A 68 1.96 5.67 -11.97
CA GLN A 68 1.45 4.98 -13.15
C GLN A 68 1.89 3.50 -13.21
N TRP A 69 3.16 3.21 -12.91
CA TRP A 69 3.69 1.84 -12.92
C TRP A 69 2.94 0.88 -11.97
N VAL A 70 2.39 1.37 -10.85
CA VAL A 70 1.61 0.54 -9.92
C VAL A 70 0.23 0.25 -10.49
N ARG A 71 -0.37 1.23 -11.18
CA ARG A 71 -1.72 1.12 -11.75
C ARG A 71 -1.75 0.15 -12.93
N ASP A 72 -0.67 0.13 -13.70
CA ASP A 72 -0.53 -0.70 -14.89
C ASP A 72 -0.02 -2.11 -14.58
N LEU A 73 0.42 -2.36 -13.34
CA LEU A 73 1.01 -3.64 -12.97
C LEU A 73 -0.03 -4.79 -12.93
N PRO A 74 -1.20 -4.65 -12.27
CA PRO A 74 -2.19 -5.72 -12.26
C PRO A 74 -2.94 -5.79 -13.59
N ALA A 75 -3.25 -7.01 -14.06
CA ALA A 75 -3.96 -7.23 -15.34
C ALA A 75 -5.32 -6.50 -15.43
N HIS A 76 -6.01 -6.33 -14.31
CA HIS A 76 -7.29 -5.64 -14.18
C HIS A 76 -7.18 -4.29 -13.45
N GLY A 77 -5.95 -3.78 -13.26
CA GLY A 77 -5.66 -2.50 -12.65
C GLY A 77 -5.93 -2.40 -11.14
N CYS A 78 -6.05 -1.17 -10.66
CA CYS A 78 -6.31 -0.84 -9.25
C CYS A 78 -7.76 -0.41 -9.03
N LEU A 79 -8.47 -1.09 -8.13
CA LEU A 79 -9.81 -0.72 -7.69
C LEU A 79 -9.73 0.05 -6.37
N ASN A 80 -10.23 1.29 -6.36
CA ASN A 80 -10.25 2.12 -5.16
C ASN A 80 -11.65 2.10 -4.51
N ILE A 81 -11.73 1.59 -3.29
CA ILE A 81 -12.92 1.65 -2.46
C ILE A 81 -13.05 3.07 -1.91
N HIS A 82 -14.02 3.80 -2.45
CA HIS A 82 -14.32 5.16 -2.03
C HIS A 82 -15.50 5.19 -1.06
N ALA A 83 -15.42 6.02 -0.02
CA ALA A 83 -16.45 6.13 1.02
C ALA A 83 -17.62 7.05 0.63
N SER A 84 -17.84 7.29 -0.66
CA SER A 84 -18.92 8.13 -1.18
C SER A 84 -19.36 7.68 -2.58
N LEU A 85 -20.52 8.19 -3.03
CA LEU A 85 -21.02 7.99 -4.39
C LEU A 85 -20.43 9.04 -5.32
N LEU A 86 -19.50 8.64 -6.19
CA LEU A 86 -18.93 9.47 -7.25
C LEU A 86 -19.97 9.74 -8.38
N PRO A 87 -19.83 10.80 -9.22
CA PRO A 87 -18.78 11.81 -9.21
C PRO A 87 -19.02 12.99 -8.25
N ARG A 88 -20.19 13.06 -7.59
CA ARG A 88 -20.68 14.14 -6.70
C ARG A 88 -20.07 15.53 -6.90
#